data_AF-A0A8I1SZV9-F1
#
_entry.id   AF-A0A8I1SZV9-F1
#
_cell.length_a   1.000
_cell.length_b   1.000
_cell.length_c   1.000
_cell.angle_alpha   90.00
_cell.angle_beta   90.00
_cell.angle_gamma   90.00
#
_symmetry.space_group_name_H-M   'P 1'
#
loop_
_entity.id
_entity.type
_entity.pdbx_description
1 polymer ?
#
loop_
_entity_poly.entity_id
_entity_poly.type
_entity_poly.pdbx_seq_one_letter_code
_entity_poly.pdbx_strand_id
1 'polypeptide(L)' 'MVFPKTIQWRGQTYQVPSMSEIEVWVLDSVCETPEGDCVEPDHPDSWLSLLGII' A
#
# COMPACT_ATOMS: atom_id res chain seq x y z
N MET A 1 -15.37 -1.09 -1.30
CA MET A 1 -14.63 -0.14 -0.43
C MET A 1 -14.25 1.07 -1.27
N VAL A 2 -14.18 2.27 -0.68
CA VAL A 2 -13.68 3.46 -1.36
C VAL A 2 -12.46 3.93 -0.57
N PHE A 3 -11.27 3.80 -1.14
CA PHE A 3 -10.05 4.29 -0.53
C PHE A 3 -9.96 5.82 -0.67
N PRO A 4 -9.31 6.52 0.27
CA PRO A 4 -9.00 7.93 0.09
C PRO A 4 -8.05 8.10 -1.10
N LYS A 5 -7.99 9.31 -1.67
CA LYS A 5 -7.03 9.60 -2.76
C LYS A 5 -5.58 9.64 -2.27
N THR A 6 -5.38 9.94 -0.99
CA THR A 6 -4.07 10.08 -0.36
C THR A 6 -4.10 9.60 1.09
N ILE A 7 -2.92 9.26 1.63
CA ILE A 7 -2.70 9.00 3.06
C ILE A 7 -1.59 9.89 3.61
N GLN A 8 -1.58 10.08 4.93
CA GLN A 8 -0.44 10.64 5.65
C GLN A 8 0.40 9.50 6.22
N TRP A 9 1.66 9.41 5.84
CA TRP A 9 2.59 8.41 6.35
C TRP A 9 3.97 9.07 6.55
N ARG A 10 4.59 8.84 7.71
CA ARG A 10 5.87 9.44 8.13
C ARG A 10 5.97 10.98 7.92
N GLY A 11 4.85 11.68 8.09
CA GLY A 11 4.80 13.15 7.93
C GLY A 11 4.76 13.64 6.48
N GLN A 12 4.61 12.73 5.51
CA GLN A 12 4.43 13.05 4.10
C GLN A 12 3.09 12.54 3.57
N THR A 13 2.64 13.14 2.47
CA THR A 13 1.40 12.78 1.79
C THR A 13 1.70 11.93 0.57
N TYR A 14 1.14 10.73 0.52
CA TYR A 14 1.29 9.81 -0.61
C TYR A 14 -0.04 9.59 -1.31
N GLN A 15 0.00 9.45 -2.64
CA GLN A 15 -1.17 9.04 -3.40
C GLN A 15 -1.44 7.57 -3.14
N VAL A 16 -2.71 7.25 -2.89
CA VAL A 16 -3.12 5.85 -2.77
C VAL A 16 -2.96 5.19 -4.14
N PRO A 17 -2.35 4.00 -4.20
CA PRO A 17 -2.18 3.25 -5.44
C PRO A 17 -3.51 2.94 -6.12
N SER A 18 -3.45 2.75 -7.43
CA SER A 18 -4.60 2.31 -8.20
C SER A 18 -5.06 0.92 -7.76
N MET A 19 -6.32 0.60 -8.05
CA MET A 19 -6.86 -0.73 -7.74
C MET A 19 -6.04 -1.84 -8.43
N SER A 20 -5.55 -1.60 -9.65
CA SER A 20 -4.74 -2.58 -10.38
C SER A 20 -3.38 -2.84 -9.72
N GLU A 21 -2.73 -1.82 -9.14
CA GLU A 21 -1.48 -2.01 -8.38
C GLU A 21 -1.73 -2.81 -7.09
N ILE A 22 -2.82 -2.49 -6.39
CA ILE A 22 -3.25 -3.23 -5.20
C ILE A 22 -3.52 -4.70 -5.53
N GLU A 23 -4.23 -4.98 -6.62
CA GLU A 23 -4.51 -6.34 -7.09
C GLU A 23 -3.23 -7.12 -7.41
N VAL A 24 -2.23 -6.47 -8.00
CA VAL A 24 -0.92 -7.10 -8.25
C VAL A 24 -0.28 -7.50 -6.92
N TRP A 25 -0.17 -6.61 -5.93
CA TRP A 25 0.48 -6.94 -4.66
C TRP A 25 -0.24 -8.03 -3.85
N VAL A 26 -1.57 -8.10 -3.96
CA VAL A 26 -2.35 -9.20 -3.35
C VAL A 26 -1.97 -10.55 -3.95
N LEU A 27 -1.59 -10.60 -5.22
CA LEU A 27 -1.27 -11.84 -5.94
C LEU A 27 0.24 -12.16 -5.95
N ASP A 28 1.09 -11.14 -5.96
CA ASP A 28 2.53 -11.25 -6.23
C ASP A 28 3.36 -11.52 -4.96
N SER A 29 2.70 -11.69 -3.80
CA SER A 29 3.35 -12.01 -2.51
C SER A 29 4.43 -11.00 -2.07
N VAL A 30 4.45 -9.82 -2.68
CA VAL A 30 5.29 -8.67 -2.33
C VAL A 30 4.45 -7.42 -2.45
N CYS A 31 4.79 -6.40 -1.67
CA CYS A 31 4.08 -5.13 -1.67
C CYS A 31 5.05 -3.99 -1.44
N GLU A 32 4.85 -2.87 -2.14
CA GLU A 32 5.66 -1.68 -1.93
C GLU A 32 5.22 -0.91 -0.68
N THR A 33 6.16 -0.19 -0.07
CA THR A 33 5.85 0.90 0.86
C THR A 33 5.53 2.19 0.08
N PRO A 34 5.02 3.25 0.72
CA PRO A 34 4.85 4.54 0.07
C PRO A 34 6.16 5.16 -0.45
N GLU A 35 7.31 4.77 0.10
CA GLU A 35 8.64 5.19 -0.35
C GLU A 35 9.21 4.31 -1.49
N GLY A 36 8.47 3.27 -1.91
CA GLY A 36 8.87 2.36 -2.99
C GLY A 36 9.76 1.20 -2.57
N ASP A 37 9.93 0.96 -1.26
CA ASP A 37 10.65 -0.22 -0.78
C ASP A 37 9.77 -1.47 -0.94
N CYS A 38 10.34 -2.54 -1.49
CA CYS A 38 9.64 -3.81 -1.64
C CYS A 38 9.72 -4.62 -0.33
N VAL A 39 8.57 -4.89 0.28
CA VAL A 39 8.40 -5.60 1.55
C VAL A 39 7.39 -6.75 1.42
N GLU A 40 7.27 -7.57 2.46
CA GLU A 40 6.21 -8.58 2.53
C GLU A 40 4.82 -7.91 2.62
N PRO A 41 3.75 -8.52 2.07
CA PRO A 41 2.41 -7.93 2.03
C PRO A 41 1.82 -7.58 3.40
N ASP A 42 2.16 -8.33 4.44
CA ASP A 42 1.71 -8.13 5.83
C ASP A 42 2.67 -7.25 6.65
N HIS A 43 3.72 -6.72 6.02
CA HIS A 43 4.60 -5.77 6.67
C HIS A 43 3.82 -4.49 7.04
N PRO A 44 3.98 -3.93 8.26
CA PRO A 44 3.17 -2.80 8.73
C PRO A 44 3.26 -1.53 7.87
N ASP A 45 4.36 -1.38 7.14
CA ASP A 45 4.59 -0.27 6.21
C ASP A 45 4.20 -0.58 4.75
N SER A 46 3.70 -1.79 4.46
CA SER A 46 3.22 -2.15 3.12
C SER A 46 1.95 -1.36 2.78
N TRP A 47 1.71 -1.09 1.49
CA TRP A 47 0.45 -0.50 1.08
C TRP A 47 -0.77 -1.33 1.49
N LEU A 48 -0.68 -2.67 1.50
CA LEU A 48 -1.81 -3.52 1.88
C LEU A 48 -2.17 -3.37 3.36
N SER A 49 -1.19 -3.34 4.25
CA SER A 49 -1.41 -3.12 5.68
C SER A 49 -1.86 -1.68 5.97
N LEU A 50 -1.25 -0.69 5.32
CA LEU A 50 -1.65 0.72 5.47
C LEU A 50 -3.08 1.00 4.99
N LEU A 51 -3.55 0.25 3.99
CA LEU A 51 -4.92 0.32 3.49
C LEU A 51 -5.89 -0.59 4.25
N GLY A 52 -5.41 -1.39 5.22
CA GLY A 52 -6.22 -2.30 6.04
C GLY A 52 -6.82 -3.47 5.26
N ILE A 53 -6.12 -3.94 4.22
CA ILE A 53 -6.53 -5.07 3.39
C ILE A 53 -6.13 -6.41 4.06
N ILE A 54 -4.98 -6.41 4.74
CA ILE A 54 -4.42 -7.53 5.52
C ILE A 54 -4.09 -7.04 6.93
#